data_AF-A0A7X6DC33-F1
#
_entry.id   AF-A0A7X6DC33-F1
#
_cell.length_a   1.000
_cell.length_b   1.000
_cell.length_c   1.000
_cell.angle_alpha   90.00
_cell.angle_beta   90.00
_cell.angle_gamma   90.00
#
_symmetry.space_group_name_H-M   'P 1'
#
loop_
_entity.id
_entity.type
_entity.pdbx_description
1 polymer ?
#
loop_
_entity_poly.entity_id
_entity_poly.type
_entity_poly.pdbx_seq_one_letter_code
_entity_poly.pdbx_strand_id
1 'polypeptide(L)'
;MRPVAALSALLLFGPAPALAQRGAADPLRSAPCAVARAELEAALAQRPAAGGRLEQARHRAAQACLGASDDGARRRPGAAGQPQVVQPTIATRRQPSELPPAPAPPPPPLSVPRPTAITACDPAGCWDSEGRRLNQMGPLLVGPGGVCSGLCGLVACP
;
A
#
# COMPACT_ATOMS: atom_id res chain seq x y z
N MET A 1 -77.42 -1.91 -2.63
CA MET A 1 -77.58 -2.19 -4.07
C MET A 1 -76.19 -2.23 -4.70
N ARG A 2 -75.78 -3.37 -5.29
CA ARG A 2 -74.54 -3.54 -6.10
C ARG A 2 -74.84 -3.15 -7.57
N PRO A 3 -73.84 -2.77 -8.41
CA PRO A 3 -73.05 -3.75 -9.20
C PRO A 3 -71.54 -3.41 -9.28
N VAL A 4 -70.56 -4.35 -9.28
CA VAL A 4 -70.05 -5.24 -10.37
C VAL A 4 -69.56 -4.39 -11.58
N ALA A 5 -68.29 -4.39 -12.00
CA ALA A 5 -67.57 -5.46 -12.70
C ALA A 5 -66.08 -5.06 -12.93
N ALA A 6 -65.13 -6.00 -12.94
CA ALA A 6 -64.35 -6.43 -14.14
C ALA A 6 -63.22 -5.46 -14.58
N LEU A 7 -62.04 -5.83 -15.07
CA LEU A 7 -61.49 -7.06 -15.63
C LEU A 7 -59.95 -6.91 -15.68
N SER A 8 -59.23 -8.00 -15.45
CA SER A 8 -57.99 -8.44 -16.11
C SER A 8 -56.92 -7.43 -16.58
N ALA A 9 -55.77 -7.42 -15.90
CA ALA A 9 -54.50 -7.05 -16.51
C ALA A 9 -53.63 -8.31 -16.65
N LEU A 10 -53.37 -8.72 -17.89
CA LEU A 10 -52.56 -9.89 -18.24
C LEU A 10 -51.14 -9.80 -17.66
N LEU A 11 -50.78 -10.80 -16.85
CA LEU A 11 -49.40 -11.10 -16.49
C LEU A 11 -48.72 -11.81 -17.66
N LEU A 12 -48.00 -11.05 -18.49
CA LEU A 12 -47.02 -11.61 -19.42
C LEU A 12 -45.71 -11.88 -18.67
N PHE A 13 -45.61 -13.06 -18.07
CA PHE A 13 -44.34 -13.61 -17.56
C PHE A 13 -43.55 -14.20 -18.74
N GLY A 14 -42.62 -13.42 -19.30
CA GLY A 14 -41.57 -13.94 -20.17
C GLY A 14 -40.30 -14.19 -19.34
N PRO A 15 -39.67 -15.39 -19.40
CA PRO A 15 -38.39 -15.62 -18.75
C PRO A 15 -37.30 -15.00 -19.62
N ALA A 16 -36.94 -13.74 -19.34
CA ALA A 16 -35.74 -13.16 -19.90
C ALA A 16 -34.52 -13.87 -19.27
N PRO A 17 -33.56 -14.36 -20.07
CA PRO A 17 -32.37 -14.99 -19.55
C PRO A 17 -31.63 -13.99 -18.67
N ALA A 18 -31.36 -14.38 -17.43
CA ALA A 18 -30.48 -13.66 -16.54
C ALA A 18 -29.05 -13.69 -17.12
N LEU A 19 -28.78 -12.79 -18.07
CA LEU A 19 -27.43 -12.36 -18.37
C LEU A 19 -26.88 -11.78 -17.08
N ALA A 20 -25.97 -12.54 -16.47
CA ALA A 20 -25.22 -12.18 -15.30
C ALA A 20 -24.63 -10.77 -15.47
N GLN A 21 -25.30 -9.78 -14.88
CA GLN A 21 -24.75 -8.46 -14.67
C GLN A 21 -23.66 -8.58 -13.60
N ARG A 22 -22.47 -9.04 -14.01
CA ARG A 22 -21.20 -8.70 -13.36
C ARG A 22 -20.87 -7.23 -13.69
N GLY A 23 -21.79 -6.32 -13.36
CA GLY A 23 -21.41 -4.96 -13.06
C GLY A 23 -20.65 -5.04 -11.75
N ALA A 24 -19.34 -4.87 -11.78
CA ALA A 24 -18.55 -4.73 -10.56
C ALA A 24 -19.11 -3.53 -9.80
N ALA A 25 -20.00 -3.79 -8.83
CA ALA A 25 -20.47 -2.78 -7.92
C ALA A 25 -19.22 -2.17 -7.26
N ASP A 26 -19.03 -0.86 -7.41
CA ASP A 26 -17.91 -0.16 -6.82
C ASP A 26 -17.85 -0.49 -5.31
N PRO A 27 -16.83 -1.21 -4.83
CA PRO A 27 -16.76 -1.64 -3.43
C PRO A 27 -16.72 -0.44 -2.47
N LEU A 28 -16.25 0.72 -2.93
CA LEU A 28 -16.25 1.96 -2.15
C LEU A 28 -17.64 2.57 -1.98
N ARG A 29 -18.58 2.24 -2.87
CA ARG A 29 -20.00 2.66 -2.79
C ARG A 29 -20.89 1.61 -2.14
N SER A 30 -20.32 0.50 -1.69
CA SER A 30 -21.07 -0.55 -1.02
C SER A 30 -21.65 -0.05 0.31
N ALA A 31 -22.86 -0.53 0.66
CA ALA A 31 -23.47 -0.29 1.97
C ALA A 31 -22.53 -0.60 3.16
N PRO A 32 -21.77 -1.72 3.19
CA PRO A 32 -20.84 -1.98 4.29
C PRO A 32 -19.71 -0.94 4.39
N CYS A 33 -19.16 -0.46 3.27
CA CYS A 33 -18.15 0.60 3.30
C CYS A 33 -18.72 1.93 3.83
N ALA A 34 -19.94 2.29 3.42
CA ALA A 34 -20.60 3.51 3.89
C ALA A 34 -20.83 3.48 5.42
N VAL A 35 -21.27 2.36 5.96
CA VAL A 35 -21.46 2.17 7.41
C VAL A 35 -20.13 2.27 8.16
N ALA A 36 -19.09 1.58 7.68
CA ALA A 36 -17.79 1.58 8.34
C ALA A 36 -17.11 2.97 8.31
N ARG A 37 -17.34 3.76 7.26
CA ARG A 37 -16.88 5.16 7.20
C ARG A 37 -17.58 6.05 8.23
N ALA A 38 -18.90 5.92 8.37
CA ALA A 38 -19.65 6.68 9.36
C ALA A 38 -19.18 6.37 10.80
N GLU A 39 -18.88 5.10 11.10
CA GLU A 39 -18.30 4.69 12.39
C GLU A 39 -16.92 5.32 12.63
N LEU A 40 -16.06 5.38 11.61
CA LEU A 40 -14.75 6.03 11.69
C LEU A 40 -14.88 7.55 11.92
N GLU A 41 -15.77 8.21 11.19
CA GLU A 41 -16.05 9.65 11.36
C GLU A 41 -16.56 9.93 12.79
N ALA A 42 -17.45 9.09 13.31
CA ALA A 42 -17.93 9.19 14.70
C ALA A 42 -16.83 8.95 15.74
N ALA A 43 -15.87 8.04 15.46
CA ALA A 43 -14.72 7.81 16.33
C ALA A 43 -13.73 8.99 16.32
N LEU A 44 -13.54 9.64 15.16
CA LEU A 44 -12.72 10.85 15.02
C LEU A 44 -13.33 12.07 15.73
N ALA A 45 -14.67 12.17 15.75
CA ALA A 45 -15.38 13.25 16.41
C ALA A 45 -15.33 13.19 17.95
N GLN A 46 -15.04 12.02 18.53
CA GLN A 46 -14.96 11.84 19.98
C GLN A 46 -13.60 12.32 20.52
N ARG A 47 -13.61 13.37 21.36
CA ARG A 47 -12.46 13.79 22.16
C ARG A 47 -12.66 13.45 23.65
N PRO A 48 -11.64 12.93 24.35
CA PRO A 48 -10.36 12.43 23.81
C PRO A 48 -10.57 11.11 23.05
N ALA A 49 -9.89 10.95 21.92
CA ALA A 49 -9.93 9.71 21.17
C ALA A 49 -9.23 8.62 21.98
N ALA A 50 -10.00 7.67 22.52
CA ALA A 50 -9.43 6.44 23.07
C ALA A 50 -8.73 5.72 21.91
N GLY A 51 -7.39 5.76 21.87
CA GLY A 51 -6.59 5.34 20.71
C GLY A 51 -6.96 3.97 20.15
N GLY A 52 -7.33 3.02 21.01
CA GLY A 52 -7.79 1.69 20.61
C GLY A 52 -9.12 1.68 19.84
N ARG A 53 -10.08 2.55 20.21
CA ARG A 53 -11.37 2.65 19.49
C ARG A 53 -11.22 3.27 18.11
N LEU A 54 -10.35 4.27 17.98
CA LEU A 54 -10.03 4.87 16.68
C LEU A 54 -9.32 3.89 15.76
N GLU A 55 -8.35 3.14 16.30
CA GLU A 55 -7.61 2.14 15.52
C GLU A 55 -8.51 1.00 15.04
N GLN A 56 -9.40 0.51 15.91
CA GLN A 56 -10.40 -0.48 15.53
C GLN A 56 -11.33 0.03 14.41
N ALA A 57 -11.78 1.28 14.50
CA ALA A 57 -12.63 1.89 13.46
C ALA A 57 -11.90 2.05 12.13
N ARG A 58 -10.61 2.43 12.14
CA ARG A 58 -9.76 2.49 10.93
C ARG A 58 -9.62 1.12 10.27
N HIS A 59 -9.33 0.10 11.06
CA HIS A 59 -9.16 -1.26 10.55
C HIS A 59 -10.46 -1.78 9.92
N ARG A 60 -11.59 -1.56 10.57
CA ARG A 60 -12.92 -1.95 10.06
C ARG A 60 -13.29 -1.23 8.77
N ALA A 61 -13.03 0.07 8.67
CA ALA A 61 -13.22 0.84 7.44
C ALA A 61 -12.31 0.34 6.30
N ALA A 62 -11.04 0.07 6.59
CA ALA A 62 -10.11 -0.46 5.60
C ALA A 62 -10.58 -1.82 5.05
N GLN A 63 -10.99 -2.74 5.92
CA GLN A 63 -11.49 -4.05 5.51
C GLN A 63 -12.79 -3.96 4.69
N ALA A 64 -13.74 -3.13 5.13
CA ALA A 64 -15.03 -3.00 4.46
C ALA A 64 -14.96 -2.29 3.10
N CYS A 65 -14.04 -1.33 2.94
CA CYS A 65 -13.93 -0.52 1.73
C CYS A 65 -12.86 -1.03 0.75
N LEU A 66 -11.75 -1.56 1.26
CA LEU A 66 -10.56 -1.93 0.46
C LEU A 66 -10.30 -3.44 0.44
N GLY A 67 -11.02 -4.21 1.25
CA GLY A 67 -10.83 -5.66 1.39
C GLY A 67 -9.73 -6.04 2.39
N ALA A 68 -9.56 -7.35 2.61
CA ALA A 68 -8.56 -7.89 3.53
C ALA A 68 -7.14 -7.48 3.07
N SER A 69 -6.45 -6.70 3.89
CA SER A 69 -5.15 -6.07 3.57
C SER A 69 -3.93 -6.96 3.80
N ASP A 70 -4.10 -8.28 3.90
CA ASP A 70 -3.00 -9.22 4.20
C ASP A 70 -1.90 -9.22 3.12
N ASP A 71 -2.25 -8.83 1.90
CA ASP A 71 -1.30 -8.74 0.78
C ASP A 71 -0.55 -7.40 0.71
N GLY A 72 -1.08 -6.33 1.30
CA GLY A 72 -0.47 -4.99 1.21
C GLY A 72 0.87 -4.90 1.94
N ALA A 73 0.98 -5.55 3.10
CA ALA A 73 2.22 -5.62 3.85
C ALA A 73 3.28 -6.52 3.17
N ARG A 74 2.84 -7.63 2.55
CA ARG A 74 3.71 -8.60 1.87
C ARG A 74 4.22 -8.11 0.50
N ARG A 75 3.47 -7.24 -0.17
CA ARG A 75 3.83 -6.67 -1.48
C ARG A 75 4.62 -5.36 -1.39
N ARG A 76 4.91 -4.86 -0.19
CA ARG A 76 5.77 -3.67 -0.03
C ARG A 76 7.18 -4.00 -0.53
N PRO A 77 7.81 -3.15 -1.35
CA PRO A 77 9.22 -3.29 -1.70
C PRO A 77 10.07 -3.37 -0.43
N GLY A 78 10.82 -4.47 -0.25
CA GLY A 78 11.61 -4.74 0.95
C GLY A 78 10.92 -5.59 2.04
N ALA A 79 9.71 -6.11 1.79
CA ALA A 79 9.13 -7.14 2.66
C ALA A 79 10.02 -8.39 2.66
N ALA A 80 10.40 -8.88 3.84
CA ALA A 80 11.17 -10.11 3.97
C ALA A 80 10.37 -11.28 3.40
N GLY A 81 10.98 -12.05 2.48
CA GLY A 81 10.38 -13.29 1.98
C GLY A 81 10.11 -14.27 3.13
N GLN A 82 9.15 -15.17 2.93
CA GLN A 82 8.87 -16.17 3.96
C GLN A 82 10.12 -17.04 4.19
N PRO A 83 10.49 -17.31 5.46
CA PRO A 83 11.67 -18.12 5.76
C PRO A 83 11.47 -19.52 5.20
N GLN A 84 12.33 -19.92 4.26
CA GLN A 84 12.32 -21.26 3.72
C GLN A 84 13.08 -22.18 4.68
N VAL A 85 12.37 -23.13 5.30
CA VAL A 85 12.96 -24.14 6.17
C VAL A 85 13.59 -25.22 5.29
N VAL A 86 14.92 -25.26 5.24
CA VAL A 86 15.66 -26.36 4.62
C VAL A 86 15.94 -27.42 5.68
N GLN A 87 15.41 -28.63 5.49
CA GLN A 87 15.78 -29.76 6.35
C GLN A 87 17.17 -30.29 5.92
N PRO A 88 18.15 -30.38 6.85
CA PRO A 88 19.45 -30.94 6.51
C PRO A 88 19.37 -32.47 6.40
N THR A 89 19.75 -33.01 5.23
CA THR A 89 19.98 -34.45 5.05
C THR A 89 21.35 -34.80 5.63
N ILE A 90 21.38 -35.55 6.73
CA ILE A 90 22.64 -36.04 7.32
C ILE A 90 23.11 -37.27 6.55
N ALA A 91 24.15 -37.11 5.73
CA ALA A 91 24.91 -38.22 5.16
C ALA A 91 26.20 -38.42 5.95
N THR A 92 26.29 -39.49 6.74
CA THR A 92 27.51 -39.86 7.47
C THR A 92 28.54 -40.50 6.54
N ARG A 93 29.46 -39.69 6.00
CA ARG A 93 30.81 -40.14 5.59
C ARG A 93 31.81 -39.63 6.62
N ARG A 94 32.59 -40.52 7.21
CA ARG A 94 33.73 -40.17 8.06
C ARG A 94 34.88 -39.74 7.15
N GLN A 95 35.01 -38.43 6.96
CA GLN A 95 36.07 -37.81 6.18
C GLN A 95 37.23 -37.43 7.13
N PRO A 96 38.51 -37.66 6.79
CA PRO A 96 39.63 -37.10 7.54
C PRO A 96 39.46 -35.58 7.64
N SER A 97 39.47 -35.03 8.85
CA SER A 97 39.38 -33.59 9.07
C SER A 97 40.66 -32.92 8.61
N GLU A 98 40.66 -32.49 7.35
CA GLU A 98 41.56 -31.42 6.91
C GLU A 98 41.07 -30.13 7.56
N LEU A 99 41.98 -29.43 8.24
CA LEU A 99 41.68 -28.19 8.95
C LEU A 99 41.11 -27.19 7.94
N PRO A 100 39.88 -26.68 8.10
CA PRO A 100 39.33 -25.72 7.16
C PRO A 100 40.22 -24.47 7.14
N PRO A 101 40.55 -23.92 5.95
CA PRO A 101 41.29 -22.67 5.87
C PRO A 101 40.52 -21.60 6.64
N ALA A 102 41.26 -20.75 7.36
CA ALA A 102 40.68 -19.68 8.15
C ALA A 102 39.68 -18.87 7.31
N PRO A 103 38.49 -18.54 7.86
CA PRO A 103 37.49 -17.78 7.13
C PRO A 103 38.10 -16.45 6.66
N ALA A 104 38.01 -16.19 5.36
CA ALA A 104 38.41 -14.91 4.81
C ALA A 104 37.59 -13.79 5.46
N PRO A 105 38.18 -12.61 5.72
CA PRO A 105 37.43 -11.48 6.24
C PRO A 105 36.27 -11.15 5.29
N PRO A 106 35.11 -10.74 5.84
CA PRO A 106 33.98 -10.37 5.01
C PRO A 106 34.37 -9.19 4.09
N PRO A 107 33.86 -9.16 2.84
CA PRO A 107 34.11 -8.04 1.96
C PRO A 107 33.59 -6.73 2.60
N PRO A 108 34.26 -5.59 2.35
CA PRO A 108 33.80 -4.32 2.88
C PRO A 108 32.38 -4.01 2.37
N PRO A 109 31.55 -3.34 3.18
CA PRO A 109 30.20 -2.98 2.76
C PRO A 109 30.27 -2.05 1.55
N LEU A 110 29.54 -2.40 0.48
CA LEU A 110 29.37 -1.55 -0.68
C LEU A 110 28.40 -0.41 -0.32
N SER A 111 28.86 0.83 -0.38
CA SER A 111 27.98 2.00 -0.29
C SER A 111 27.33 2.22 -1.65
N VAL A 112 26.05 1.87 -1.77
CA VAL A 112 25.25 2.16 -2.97
C VAL A 112 24.65 3.56 -2.79
N PRO A 113 24.98 4.54 -3.66
CA PRO A 113 24.38 5.87 -3.60
C PRO A 113 22.86 5.74 -3.75
N ARG A 114 22.12 6.19 -2.74
CA ARG A 114 20.66 6.23 -2.80
C ARG A 114 20.26 7.49 -3.57
N PRO A 115 19.45 7.38 -4.65
CA PRO A 115 18.93 8.56 -5.33
C PRO A 115 18.10 9.39 -4.35
N THR A 116 18.45 10.67 -4.18
CA THR A 116 17.66 11.62 -3.39
C THR A 116 16.40 11.98 -4.15
N ALA A 117 15.24 11.80 -3.52
CA ALA A 117 13.94 12.15 -4.10
C ALA A 117 13.46 13.50 -3.59
N ILE A 118 12.82 14.30 -4.43
CA ILE A 118 12.13 15.51 -4.03
C ILE A 118 10.86 15.13 -3.26
N THR A 119 10.72 15.65 -2.05
CA THR A 119 9.58 15.37 -1.17
C THR A 119 8.53 16.47 -1.22
N ALA A 120 8.94 17.73 -1.30
CA ALA A 120 8.05 18.89 -1.38
C ALA A 120 8.74 20.05 -2.13
N CYS A 121 7.96 20.88 -2.82
CA CYS A 121 8.47 22.12 -3.41
C CYS A 121 7.61 23.31 -2.97
N ASP A 122 8.28 24.43 -2.76
CA ASP A 122 7.71 25.75 -2.53
C ASP A 122 8.21 26.72 -3.65
N PRO A 123 7.70 27.95 -3.73
CA PRO A 123 8.11 28.89 -4.78
C PRO A 123 9.60 29.29 -4.76
N ALA A 124 10.32 29.02 -3.67
CA ALA A 124 11.74 29.34 -3.53
C ALA A 124 12.65 28.12 -3.76
N GLY A 125 12.11 26.89 -3.77
CA GLY A 125 12.89 25.69 -4.01
C GLY A 125 12.18 24.39 -3.62
N CYS A 126 12.96 23.32 -3.60
CA CYS A 126 12.48 21.99 -3.24
C CYS A 126 13.22 21.43 -2.03
N TRP A 127 12.62 20.47 -1.36
CA TRP A 127 13.21 19.69 -0.28
C TRP A 127 13.46 18.28 -0.80
N ASP A 128 14.62 17.71 -0.46
CA ASP A 128 14.94 16.32 -0.77
C ASP A 128 14.51 15.36 0.34
N SER A 129 14.71 14.05 0.12
CA SER A 129 14.39 12.98 1.06
C SER A 129 15.30 12.94 2.29
N GLU A 130 16.41 13.67 2.25
CA GLU A 130 17.35 13.83 3.36
C GLU A 130 17.06 15.12 4.16
N GLY A 131 16.00 15.86 3.80
CA GLY A 131 15.62 17.11 4.46
C GLY A 131 16.50 18.30 4.10
N ARG A 132 17.28 18.23 3.02
CA ARG A 132 18.10 19.35 2.53
C ARG A 132 17.26 20.22 1.62
N ARG A 133 17.48 21.53 1.72
CA ARG A 133 16.86 22.52 0.85
C ARG A 133 17.66 22.69 -0.43
N LEU A 134 16.96 22.61 -1.55
CA LEU A 134 17.45 22.81 -2.91
C LEU A 134 16.82 24.09 -3.45
N ASN A 135 17.60 25.16 -3.55
CA ASN A 135 17.09 26.46 -4.02
C ASN A 135 16.89 26.43 -5.53
N GLN A 136 15.87 27.11 -6.01
CA GLN A 136 15.64 27.24 -7.45
C GLN A 136 16.59 28.26 -8.06
N MET A 137 17.27 27.86 -9.13
CA MET A 137 18.14 28.72 -9.94
C MET A 137 17.74 28.54 -11.41
N GLY A 138 16.68 29.23 -11.83
CA GLY A 138 16.07 29.04 -13.14
C GLY A 138 15.49 27.62 -13.29
N PRO A 139 15.88 26.84 -14.32
CA PRO A 139 15.46 25.46 -14.47
C PRO A 139 16.27 24.47 -13.62
N LEU A 140 17.32 24.94 -12.92
CA LEU A 140 18.21 24.10 -12.12
C LEU A 140 17.90 24.25 -10.62
N LEU A 141 18.33 23.25 -9.85
CA LEU A 141 18.29 23.26 -8.40
C LEU A 141 19.70 23.42 -7.85
N VAL A 142 19.86 24.11 -6.73
CA VAL A 142 21.16 24.29 -6.07
C VAL A 142 21.05 23.86 -4.61
N GLY A 143 21.80 22.82 -4.27
CA GLY A 143 21.95 22.31 -2.91
C GLY A 143 23.29 22.69 -2.28
N PRO A 144 23.56 22.21 -1.06
CA PRO A 144 24.82 22.51 -0.37
C PRO A 144 26.08 21.94 -1.06
N GLY A 145 25.91 20.94 -1.93
CA GLY A 145 27.01 20.38 -2.74
C GLY A 145 27.23 21.13 -4.07
N GLY A 146 26.36 22.09 -4.41
CA GLY A 146 26.40 22.81 -5.68
C GLY A 146 25.15 22.58 -6.53
N VAL A 147 25.30 22.71 -7.84
CA VAL A 147 24.21 22.59 -8.80
C VAL A 147 23.78 21.12 -8.91
N CYS A 148 22.49 20.87 -8.78
CA CYS A 148 21.88 19.57 -8.88
C CYS A 148 21.01 19.48 -10.14
N SER A 149 21.01 18.31 -10.77
CA SER A 149 20.13 17.99 -11.89
C SER A 149 18.93 17.19 -11.41
N GLY A 150 17.73 17.60 -11.86
CA GLY A 150 16.47 16.95 -11.51
C GLY A 150 15.90 16.17 -12.70
N LEU A 151 15.49 14.92 -12.49
CA LEU A 151 14.74 14.14 -13.47
C LEU A 151 13.58 13.42 -12.78
N CYS A 152 12.34 13.69 -13.19
CA CYS A 152 11.13 13.03 -12.67
C CYS A 152 11.04 12.98 -11.13
N GLY A 153 11.40 14.08 -10.45
CA GLY A 153 11.36 14.15 -8.99
C GLY A 153 12.54 13.48 -8.27
N LEU A 154 13.53 12.96 -8.99
CA LEU A 154 14.83 12.57 -8.44
C LEU A 154 15.84 13.68 -8.67
N VAL A 155 16.77 13.86 -7.73
CA VAL A 155 17.82 14.87 -7.80
C VAL A 155 19.19 14.22 -7.61
N ALA A 156 20.09 14.50 -8.54
CA ALA A 156 21.50 14.17 -8.45
C ALA A 156 22.32 15.45 -8.20
N CYS A 157 23.02 15.49 -7.08
CA CYS A 157 23.97 16.54 -6.73
C CYS A 157 25.39 15.94 -6.74
N PRO A 158 26.43 16.72 -7.09
CA PRO A 158 27.82 16.30 -6.95
C PRO A 158 28.23 16.08 -5.48
#